data_AF-A0A0Q6RSD3-F1
#
_entry.id   AF-A0A0Q6RSD3-F1
#
_cell.length_a   1.000
_cell.length_b   1.000
_cell.length_c   1.000
_cell.angle_alpha   90.00
_cell.angle_beta   90.00
_cell.angle_gamma   90.00
#
_symmetry.space_group_name_H-M   'P 1'
#
loop_
_entity.id
_entity.type
_entity.pdbx_description
1 polymer ?
#
loop_
_entity_poly.entity_id
_entity_poly.type
_entity_poly.pdbx_seq_one_letter_code
_entity_poly.pdbx_strand_id
1 'polypeptide(L)'
;MKSAVVQLPGLNRDRDMIAALTKISGKAPVTIWQTETQIPDVDLIVIPGGFSYGDYLRCGAIAARMPVMQAIIEKANKGVKVLGVCNGFQILVEAGLLPGALMRNASLKFVCREIKLEVVNADTDFTRAYGKGQVIRCPVAHHDGNYFADAETLAAIESNGQVVFRYAEGTNPNGSINDIAAVMNEKGNVLGMMPHPENLIEAAHGGSDGRGLFASALDVIAA
;
A
#
# COMPACT_ATOMS: atom_id res chain seq x y z
N MET A 1 6.27 18.16 -0.13
CA MET A 1 5.65 17.39 -1.23
C MET A 1 4.14 17.62 -1.29
N LYS A 2 3.51 17.48 -2.46
CA LYS A 2 2.07 17.47 -2.70
C LYS A 2 1.59 16.03 -2.87
N SER A 3 0.46 15.68 -2.28
CA SER A 3 -0.11 14.34 -2.37
C SER A 3 -1.53 14.34 -2.91
N ALA A 4 -1.92 13.24 -3.53
CA ALA A 4 -3.28 12.97 -3.98
C ALA A 4 -3.82 11.68 -3.33
N VAL A 5 -5.12 11.66 -3.02
CA VAL A 5 -5.84 10.45 -2.58
C VAL A 5 -6.93 10.13 -3.58
N VAL A 6 -6.92 8.89 -4.09
CA VAL A 6 -7.89 8.40 -5.06
C VAL A 6 -9.16 7.95 -4.35
N GLN A 7 -10.31 8.35 -4.89
CA GLN A 7 -11.62 7.95 -4.40
C GLN A 7 -12.32 7.12 -5.47
N LEU A 8 -12.59 5.86 -5.12
CA LEU A 8 -13.34 4.90 -5.93
C LEU A 8 -14.59 4.49 -5.12
N PRO A 9 -15.74 4.25 -5.78
CA PRO A 9 -16.92 3.70 -5.11
C PRO A 9 -16.58 2.43 -4.31
N GLY A 10 -16.91 2.41 -3.01
CA GLY A 10 -16.67 1.27 -2.12
C GLY A 10 -15.35 1.29 -1.35
N LEU A 11 -14.39 2.18 -1.68
CA LEU A 11 -13.29 2.46 -0.76
C LEU A 11 -13.85 3.09 0.52
N ASN A 12 -13.22 2.77 1.66
CA ASN A 12 -13.70 3.21 2.98
C ASN A 12 -12.58 3.69 3.92
N ARG A 13 -11.32 3.67 3.45
CA ARG A 13 -10.16 4.21 4.18
C ARG A 13 -9.63 5.52 3.61
N ASP A 14 -10.36 6.13 2.67
CA ASP A 14 -9.98 7.41 2.08
C ASP A 14 -9.87 8.51 3.14
N ARG A 15 -10.84 8.59 4.07
CA ARG A 15 -10.80 9.57 5.18
C ARG A 15 -9.63 9.34 6.14
N ASP A 16 -9.36 8.09 6.50
CA ASP A 16 -8.23 7.72 7.37
C ASP A 16 -6.90 8.11 6.71
N MET A 17 -6.77 7.83 5.40
CA MET A 17 -5.59 8.16 4.61
C MET A 17 -5.40 9.68 4.48
N ILE A 18 -6.48 10.43 4.19
CA ILE A 18 -6.46 11.91 4.14
C ILE A 18 -6.01 12.46 5.49
N ALA A 19 -6.56 11.94 6.60
CA ALA A 19 -6.18 12.37 7.94
C ALA A 19 -4.71 12.08 8.24
N ALA A 20 -4.21 10.90 7.88
CA ALA A 20 -2.81 10.52 8.09
C ALA A 20 -1.84 11.43 7.32
N LEU A 21 -2.08 11.61 6.02
CA LEU A 21 -1.26 12.50 5.17
C LEU A 21 -1.28 13.94 5.70
N THR A 22 -2.46 14.44 6.10
CA THR A 22 -2.61 15.80 6.66
C THR A 22 -1.85 15.96 7.97
N LYS A 23 -1.99 15.02 8.91
CA LYS A 23 -1.32 15.07 10.22
C LYS A 23 0.20 14.96 10.12
N ILE A 24 0.71 14.26 9.12
CA ILE A 24 2.15 14.00 8.97
C ILE A 24 2.82 15.12 8.17
N SER A 25 2.20 15.60 7.08
CA SER A 25 2.78 16.65 6.23
C SER A 25 2.36 18.07 6.58
N GLY A 26 1.33 18.23 7.41
CA GLY A 26 0.69 19.52 7.67
C GLY A 26 -0.17 20.06 6.51
N LYS A 27 -0.34 19.28 5.42
CA LYS A 27 -1.10 19.69 4.23
C LYS A 27 -2.09 18.59 3.83
N ALA A 28 -3.33 19.00 3.56
CA ALA A 28 -4.33 18.08 3.05
C ALA A 28 -3.99 17.65 1.61
N PRO A 29 -4.13 16.35 1.26
CA PRO A 29 -4.00 15.90 -0.11
C PRO A 29 -5.16 16.43 -0.97
N VAL A 30 -4.94 16.51 -2.28
CA VAL A 30 -6.04 16.67 -3.24
C VAL A 30 -6.77 15.34 -3.41
N THR A 31 -8.08 15.36 -3.60
CA THR A 31 -8.88 14.17 -3.87
C THR A 31 -9.08 14.00 -5.37
N ILE A 32 -8.92 12.77 -5.88
CA ILE A 32 -9.10 12.45 -7.30
C ILE A 32 -10.25 11.47 -7.45
N TRP A 33 -11.25 11.82 -8.26
CA TRP A 33 -12.41 10.97 -8.49
C TRP A 33 -12.13 9.90 -9.55
N GLN A 34 -12.83 8.77 -9.46
CA GLN A 34 -12.64 7.59 -10.30
C GLN A 34 -12.73 7.82 -11.82
N THR A 35 -13.49 8.83 -12.27
CA THR A 35 -13.69 9.15 -13.69
C THR A 35 -12.70 10.18 -14.23
N GLU A 36 -11.86 10.77 -13.37
CA GLU A 36 -10.84 11.72 -13.79
C GLU A 36 -9.84 11.06 -14.72
N THR A 37 -9.45 11.74 -15.78
CA THR A 37 -8.42 11.28 -16.74
C THR A 37 -7.14 12.08 -16.64
N GLN A 38 -7.10 13.07 -15.73
CA GLN A 38 -5.94 13.91 -15.48
C GLN A 38 -5.72 14.00 -13.98
N ILE A 39 -4.46 13.92 -13.57
CA ILE A 39 -4.05 14.11 -12.18
C ILE A 39 -3.18 15.35 -12.13
N PRO A 40 -3.45 16.31 -11.21
CA PRO A 40 -2.63 17.49 -11.04
C PRO A 40 -1.18 17.12 -10.74
N ASP A 41 -0.29 18.12 -10.78
CA ASP A 41 1.09 17.90 -10.43
C ASP A 41 1.25 17.62 -8.93
N VAL A 42 1.62 16.37 -8.61
CA VAL A 42 1.74 15.82 -7.26
C VAL A 42 2.94 14.86 -7.22
N ASP A 43 3.55 14.76 -6.03
CA ASP A 43 4.73 13.93 -5.78
C ASP A 43 4.36 12.51 -5.33
N LEU A 44 3.19 12.35 -4.70
CA LEU A 44 2.67 11.09 -4.17
C LEU A 44 1.19 10.91 -4.52
N ILE A 45 0.83 9.75 -5.07
CA ILE A 45 -0.56 9.34 -5.28
C ILE A 45 -0.83 8.15 -4.36
N VAL A 46 -1.92 8.19 -3.61
CA VAL A 46 -2.32 7.10 -2.71
C VAL A 46 -3.67 6.51 -3.14
N ILE A 47 -3.71 5.20 -3.31
CA ILE A 47 -4.93 4.41 -3.48
C ILE A 47 -5.25 3.78 -2.11
N PRO A 48 -6.26 4.26 -1.39
CA PRO A 48 -6.57 3.79 -0.04
C PRO A 48 -7.26 2.42 -0.05
N GLY A 49 -7.42 1.84 1.14
CA GLY A 49 -8.13 0.57 1.33
C GLY A 49 -9.66 0.67 1.31
N GLY A 50 -10.29 -0.50 1.38
CA GLY A 50 -11.74 -0.67 1.44
C GLY A 50 -12.20 -1.87 0.61
N PHE A 51 -13.38 -1.75 0.02
CA PHE A 51 -14.01 -2.80 -0.81
C PHE A 51 -14.50 -2.15 -2.11
N SER A 52 -13.57 -1.71 -2.96
CA SER A 52 -13.94 -1.03 -4.21
C SER A 52 -14.90 -1.90 -5.03
N TYR A 53 -16.03 -1.33 -5.41
CA TYR A 53 -17.15 -2.03 -6.07
C TYR A 53 -17.61 -3.31 -5.34
N GLY A 54 -17.49 -3.32 -4.00
CA GLY A 54 -17.88 -4.45 -3.15
C GLY A 54 -17.02 -5.71 -3.36
N ASP A 55 -15.87 -5.59 -4.03
CA ASP A 55 -15.05 -6.71 -4.48
C ASP A 55 -15.85 -7.78 -5.27
N TYR A 56 -16.97 -7.39 -5.92
CA TYR A 56 -17.98 -8.31 -6.45
C TYR A 56 -17.49 -9.30 -7.51
N LEU A 57 -16.57 -8.88 -8.38
CA LEU A 57 -15.95 -9.78 -9.37
C LEU A 57 -14.74 -10.49 -8.75
N ARG A 58 -13.80 -9.67 -8.29
CA ARG A 58 -12.58 -10.00 -7.57
C ARG A 58 -12.06 -8.70 -6.96
N CYS A 59 -11.40 -8.78 -5.82
CA CYS A 59 -10.88 -7.60 -5.12
C CYS A 59 -10.04 -6.69 -6.05
N GLY A 60 -10.42 -5.41 -6.13
CA GLY A 60 -9.72 -4.43 -6.96
C GLY A 60 -9.89 -4.58 -8.49
N ALA A 61 -10.47 -5.67 -9.00
CA ALA A 61 -10.46 -5.97 -10.43
C ALA A 61 -11.26 -4.97 -11.27
N ILE A 62 -12.44 -4.54 -10.79
CA ILE A 62 -13.27 -3.52 -11.46
C ILE A 62 -12.57 -2.15 -11.34
N ALA A 63 -12.12 -1.80 -10.14
CA ALA A 63 -11.44 -0.55 -9.83
C ALA A 63 -10.20 -0.31 -10.71
N ALA A 64 -9.40 -1.34 -10.96
CA ALA A 64 -8.21 -1.28 -11.82
C ALA A 64 -8.49 -0.87 -13.27
N ARG A 65 -9.76 -0.92 -13.71
CA ARG A 65 -10.18 -0.54 -15.07
C ARG A 65 -10.88 0.82 -15.13
N MET A 66 -10.93 1.57 -14.02
CA MET A 66 -11.52 2.90 -14.02
C MET A 66 -10.61 3.93 -14.72
N PRO A 67 -11.18 4.99 -15.33
CA PRO A 67 -10.41 6.01 -16.07
C PRO A 67 -9.23 6.59 -15.30
N VAL A 68 -9.39 6.84 -14.00
CA VAL A 68 -8.32 7.37 -13.14
C VAL A 68 -7.07 6.49 -13.13
N MET A 69 -7.22 5.16 -13.28
CA MET A 69 -6.09 4.25 -13.27
C MET A 69 -5.16 4.45 -14.47
N GLN A 70 -5.69 4.88 -15.62
CA GLN A 70 -4.83 5.21 -16.78
C GLN A 70 -3.93 6.41 -16.46
N ALA A 71 -4.51 7.46 -15.85
CA ALA A 71 -3.74 8.62 -15.41
C ALA A 71 -2.69 8.27 -14.33
N ILE A 72 -3.02 7.35 -13.43
CA ILE A 72 -2.09 6.85 -12.40
C ILE A 72 -0.93 6.08 -13.04
N ILE A 73 -1.21 5.18 -13.99
CA ILE A 73 -0.19 4.42 -14.73
C ILE A 73 0.76 5.38 -15.45
N GLU A 74 0.23 6.40 -16.13
CA GLU A 74 1.06 7.41 -16.80
C GLU A 74 1.96 8.18 -15.82
N LYS A 75 1.43 8.58 -14.66
CA LYS A 75 2.20 9.27 -13.61
C LYS A 75 3.27 8.35 -13.01
N ALA A 76 2.94 7.10 -12.72
CA ALA A 76 3.87 6.10 -12.22
C ALA A 76 5.02 5.85 -13.22
N ASN A 77 4.72 5.78 -14.51
CA ASN A 77 5.73 5.61 -15.55
C ASN A 77 6.69 6.80 -15.66
N LYS A 78 6.23 8.01 -15.29
CA LYS A 78 7.03 9.24 -15.17
C LYS A 78 7.80 9.35 -13.84
N GLY A 79 7.71 8.35 -12.96
CA GLY A 79 8.45 8.31 -11.70
C GLY A 79 7.71 8.90 -10.50
N VAL A 80 6.45 9.33 -10.65
CA VAL A 80 5.65 9.79 -9.49
C VAL A 80 5.44 8.63 -8.52
N LYS A 81 5.53 8.89 -7.22
CA LYS A 81 5.35 7.85 -6.20
C LYS A 81 3.89 7.42 -6.15
N VAL A 82 3.64 6.12 -6.10
CA VAL A 82 2.30 5.56 -5.94
C VAL A 82 2.30 4.58 -4.77
N LEU A 83 1.38 4.77 -3.83
CA LEU A 83 1.17 3.89 -2.69
C LEU A 83 -0.23 3.27 -2.76
N GLY A 84 -0.31 1.95 -2.78
CA GLY A 84 -1.57 1.20 -2.65
C GLY A 84 -1.64 0.49 -1.30
N VAL A 85 -2.68 0.77 -0.51
CA VAL A 85 -2.88 0.14 0.80
C VAL A 85 -4.12 -0.75 0.79
N CYS A 86 -3.96 -2.00 1.23
CA CYS A 86 -4.98 -3.06 1.23
C CYS A 86 -5.67 -3.20 -0.14
N ASN A 87 -6.87 -2.64 -0.31
CA ASN A 87 -7.56 -2.66 -1.60
C ASN A 87 -6.80 -1.88 -2.69
N GLY A 88 -6.07 -0.83 -2.31
CA GLY A 88 -5.14 -0.16 -3.22
C GLY A 88 -4.04 -1.08 -3.74
N PHE A 89 -3.49 -1.98 -2.92
CA PHE A 89 -2.49 -2.95 -3.37
C PHE A 89 -3.10 -3.94 -4.37
N GLN A 90 -4.28 -4.48 -4.06
CA GLN A 90 -5.03 -5.36 -4.95
C GLN A 90 -5.28 -4.68 -6.31
N ILE A 91 -5.70 -3.41 -6.30
CA ILE A 91 -5.91 -2.60 -7.52
C ILE A 91 -4.62 -2.45 -8.33
N LEU A 92 -3.49 -2.15 -7.69
CA LEU A 92 -2.21 -1.97 -8.38
C LEU A 92 -1.72 -3.24 -9.07
N VAL A 93 -1.91 -4.39 -8.43
CA VAL A 93 -1.60 -5.70 -9.02
C VAL A 93 -2.54 -5.99 -10.20
N GLU A 94 -3.84 -5.75 -10.02
CA GLU A 94 -4.84 -5.90 -11.08
C GLU A 94 -4.61 -4.99 -12.28
N ALA A 95 -4.02 -3.82 -12.07
CA ALA A 95 -3.62 -2.87 -13.10
C ALA A 95 -2.26 -3.18 -13.75
N GLY A 96 -1.55 -4.21 -13.28
CA GLY A 96 -0.23 -4.59 -13.79
C GLY A 96 0.90 -3.64 -13.39
N LEU A 97 0.70 -2.78 -12.38
CA LEU A 97 1.74 -1.91 -11.84
C LEU A 97 2.63 -2.62 -10.81
N LEU A 98 2.16 -3.72 -10.22
CA LEU A 98 2.89 -4.55 -9.28
C LEU A 98 2.81 -6.03 -9.66
N PRO A 99 3.88 -6.81 -9.41
CA PRO A 99 3.90 -8.24 -9.72
C PRO A 99 3.11 -9.08 -8.72
N GLY A 100 2.70 -10.27 -9.15
CA GLY A 100 2.02 -11.27 -8.32
C GLY A 100 0.49 -11.17 -8.36
N ALA A 101 -0.16 -11.72 -7.34
CA ALA A 101 -1.60 -11.76 -7.16
C ALA A 101 -1.96 -11.74 -5.67
N LEU A 102 -3.14 -11.21 -5.33
CA LEU A 102 -3.70 -11.28 -3.99
C LEU A 102 -4.89 -12.24 -4.00
N MET A 103 -4.73 -13.36 -3.30
CA MET A 103 -5.72 -14.42 -3.19
C MET A 103 -6.51 -14.30 -1.88
N ARG A 104 -7.59 -15.08 -1.78
CA ARG A 104 -8.27 -15.32 -0.50
C ARG A 104 -7.26 -15.77 0.56
N ASN A 105 -7.43 -15.25 1.77
CA ASN A 105 -6.67 -15.71 2.93
C ASN A 105 -6.74 -17.24 3.04
N ALA A 106 -5.64 -17.90 3.38
CA ALA A 106 -5.60 -19.36 3.54
C ALA A 106 -6.63 -19.89 4.56
N SER A 107 -7.01 -19.07 5.54
CA SER A 107 -8.05 -19.36 6.53
C SER A 107 -9.48 -19.24 5.99
N LEU A 108 -9.67 -18.68 4.80
CA LEU A 108 -10.96 -18.34 4.18
C LEU A 108 -11.85 -17.42 5.04
N LYS A 109 -11.24 -16.65 5.95
CA LYS A 109 -11.92 -15.71 6.83
C LYS A 109 -11.33 -14.31 6.70
N PHE A 110 -12.17 -13.31 6.93
CA PHE A 110 -11.71 -11.94 7.14
C PHE A 110 -10.87 -11.86 8.41
N VAL A 111 -9.72 -11.19 8.34
CA VAL A 111 -8.85 -10.97 9.50
C VAL A 111 -8.79 -9.48 9.81
N CYS A 112 -9.05 -9.14 11.07
CA CYS A 112 -8.92 -7.79 11.63
C CYS A 112 -8.13 -7.87 12.94
N ARG A 113 -6.84 -7.54 12.92
CA ARG A 113 -5.97 -7.60 14.11
C ARG A 113 -4.71 -6.78 13.92
N GLU A 114 -3.99 -6.51 15.01
CA GLU A 114 -2.62 -6.03 14.95
C GLU A 114 -1.68 -7.19 14.58
N ILE A 115 -0.71 -6.92 13.71
CA ILE A 115 0.37 -7.82 13.33
C ILE A 115 1.72 -7.12 13.48
N LYS A 116 2.80 -7.85 13.27
CA LYS A 116 4.17 -7.31 13.26
C LYS A 116 4.75 -7.42 11.86
N LEU A 117 5.49 -6.40 11.44
CA LEU A 117 6.18 -6.36 10.17
C LEU A 117 7.67 -6.18 10.38
N GLU A 118 8.48 -6.96 9.69
CA GLU A 118 9.92 -6.71 9.54
C GLU A 118 10.14 -5.80 8.33
N VAL A 119 10.94 -4.75 8.52
CA VAL A 119 11.40 -3.89 7.42
C VAL A 119 12.56 -4.58 6.69
N VAL A 120 12.26 -5.23 5.58
CA VAL A 120 13.23 -6.00 4.79
C VAL A 120 14.10 -5.07 3.93
N ASN A 121 13.46 -4.09 3.28
CA ASN A 121 14.13 -3.06 2.51
C ASN A 121 13.84 -1.67 3.10
N ALA A 122 14.83 -1.10 3.77
CA ALA A 122 14.77 0.24 4.34
C ALA A 122 15.33 1.33 3.40
N ASP A 123 15.97 0.95 2.30
CA ASP A 123 16.60 1.89 1.36
C ASP A 123 15.62 2.25 0.22
N THR A 124 14.46 2.78 0.59
CA THR A 124 13.44 3.21 -0.37
C THR A 124 12.84 4.56 0.00
N ASP A 125 12.22 5.20 -0.98
CA ASP A 125 11.43 6.43 -0.77
C ASP A 125 10.26 6.24 0.20
N PHE A 126 9.85 5.01 0.49
CA PHE A 126 8.75 4.70 1.40
C PHE A 126 9.20 4.24 2.79
N THR A 127 10.46 3.89 2.99
CA THR A 127 10.91 3.20 4.22
C THR A 127 12.20 3.72 4.84
N ARG A 128 12.84 4.74 4.27
CA ARG A 128 14.10 5.32 4.79
C ARG A 128 14.03 5.91 6.21
N ALA A 129 12.83 6.14 6.76
CA ALA A 129 12.64 6.53 8.16
C ALA A 129 12.69 5.34 9.15
N TYR A 130 12.85 4.11 8.64
CA TYR A 130 12.97 2.88 9.42
C TYR A 130 14.39 2.30 9.31
N GLY A 131 14.76 1.44 10.25
CA GLY A 131 15.98 0.63 10.17
C GLY A 131 15.73 -0.71 9.45
N LYS A 132 16.72 -1.21 8.70
CA LYS A 132 16.68 -2.56 8.15
C LYS A 132 16.60 -3.60 9.28
N GLY A 133 15.66 -4.54 9.17
CA GLY A 133 15.38 -5.55 10.20
C GLY A 133 14.59 -5.02 11.40
N GLN A 134 14.20 -3.75 11.40
CA GLN A 134 13.31 -3.21 12.44
C GLN A 134 11.97 -3.93 12.38
N VAL A 135 11.44 -4.31 13.55
CA VAL A 135 10.08 -4.84 13.66
C VAL A 135 9.13 -3.73 14.10
N ILE A 136 8.08 -3.50 13.33
CA ILE A 136 7.04 -2.49 13.60
C ILE A 136 5.68 -3.16 13.75
N ARG A 137 4.78 -2.55 14.52
CA ARG A 137 3.38 -2.97 14.58
C ARG A 137 2.60 -2.37 13.42
N CYS A 138 1.61 -3.09 12.92
CA CYS A 138 0.66 -2.55 11.95
C CYS A 138 -0.68 -3.30 12.00
N PRO A 139 -1.83 -2.61 11.93
CA PRO A 139 -3.13 -3.26 11.77
C PRO A 139 -3.30 -3.91 10.38
N VAL A 140 -4.12 -4.95 10.30
CA VAL A 140 -4.63 -5.54 9.04
C VAL A 140 -6.15 -5.64 9.11
N ALA A 141 -6.82 -5.53 7.95
CA ALA A 141 -8.28 -5.67 7.83
C ALA A 141 -8.66 -6.17 6.42
N HIS A 142 -8.58 -7.47 6.15
CA HIS A 142 -8.82 -7.98 4.79
C HIS A 142 -9.29 -9.45 4.73
N HIS A 143 -9.97 -9.80 3.64
CA HIS A 143 -10.34 -11.18 3.27
C HIS A 143 -9.43 -11.77 2.18
N ASP A 144 -8.96 -10.92 1.25
CA ASP A 144 -8.17 -11.32 0.08
C ASP A 144 -6.76 -10.71 0.14
N GLY A 145 -5.94 -11.09 1.11
CA GLY A 145 -4.60 -10.52 1.29
C GLY A 145 -3.45 -11.51 1.15
N ASN A 146 -3.72 -12.72 0.69
CA ASN A 146 -2.71 -13.75 0.52
C ASN A 146 -1.88 -13.46 -0.74
N TYR A 147 -0.69 -12.89 -0.58
CA TYR A 147 0.22 -12.64 -1.69
C TYR A 147 0.77 -13.94 -2.26
N PHE A 148 0.66 -14.07 -3.58
CA PHE A 148 1.18 -15.19 -4.35
C PHE A 148 1.90 -14.68 -5.61
N ALA A 149 2.94 -15.40 -6.01
CA ALA A 149 3.62 -15.24 -7.28
C ALA A 149 4.12 -16.61 -7.73
N ASP A 150 4.27 -16.82 -9.04
CA ASP A 150 4.97 -17.99 -9.55
C ASP A 150 6.46 -17.96 -9.15
N ALA A 151 7.14 -19.10 -9.30
CA ALA A 151 8.52 -19.26 -8.82
C ALA A 151 9.52 -18.31 -9.50
N GLU A 152 9.31 -17.98 -10.77
CA GLU A 152 10.18 -17.06 -11.52
C GLU A 152 10.00 -15.63 -11.02
N THR A 153 8.75 -15.18 -10.93
CA THR A 153 8.39 -13.86 -10.41
C THR A 153 8.84 -13.69 -8.96
N LEU A 154 8.63 -14.71 -8.13
CA LEU A 154 9.06 -14.70 -6.73
C LEU A 154 10.59 -14.57 -6.63
N ALA A 155 11.35 -15.35 -7.40
CA ALA A 155 12.81 -15.25 -7.40
C ALA A 155 13.28 -13.85 -7.83
N ALA A 156 12.64 -13.27 -8.86
CA ALA A 156 12.99 -11.94 -9.36
C ALA A 156 12.73 -10.82 -8.33
N ILE A 157 11.54 -10.78 -7.70
CA ILE A 157 11.24 -9.74 -6.70
C ILE A 157 12.13 -9.85 -5.46
N GLU A 158 12.54 -11.06 -5.10
CA GLU A 158 13.46 -11.32 -3.99
C GLU A 158 14.87 -10.81 -4.32
N SER A 159 15.41 -11.18 -5.50
CA SER A 159 16.76 -10.76 -5.93
C SER A 159 16.88 -9.26 -6.15
N ASN A 160 15.80 -8.62 -6.63
CA ASN A 160 15.77 -7.20 -6.94
C ASN A 160 15.51 -6.32 -5.71
N GLY A 161 15.36 -6.92 -4.51
CA GLY A 161 15.06 -6.17 -3.29
C GLY A 161 13.68 -5.51 -3.31
N GLN A 162 12.74 -6.04 -4.09
CA GLN A 162 11.40 -5.47 -4.24
C GLN A 162 10.47 -5.82 -3.07
N VAL A 163 10.86 -6.77 -2.21
CA VAL A 163 10.13 -7.08 -0.97
C VAL A 163 10.46 -6.04 0.10
N VAL A 164 9.46 -5.24 0.49
CA VAL A 164 9.65 -4.11 1.41
C VAL A 164 9.35 -4.50 2.85
N PHE A 165 8.25 -5.22 3.08
CA PHE A 165 7.84 -5.71 4.40
C PHE A 165 7.50 -7.19 4.35
N ARG A 166 7.87 -7.90 5.42
CA ARG A 166 7.36 -9.25 5.72
C ARG A 166 6.59 -9.26 7.03
N TYR A 167 5.61 -10.14 7.14
CA TYR A 167 5.04 -10.47 8.44
C TYR A 167 6.13 -11.08 9.32
N ALA A 168 6.30 -10.52 10.51
CA ALA A 168 7.32 -10.94 11.46
C ALA A 168 6.70 -11.78 12.57
N GLU A 169 7.56 -12.52 13.30
CA GLU A 169 7.20 -13.22 14.54
C GLU A 169 5.96 -14.12 14.43
N GLY A 170 5.77 -14.78 13.27
CA GLY A 170 4.64 -15.69 13.05
C GLY A 170 3.27 -15.01 12.99
N THR A 171 3.23 -13.70 12.72
CA THR A 171 1.97 -12.94 12.70
C THR A 171 1.25 -12.95 11.34
N ASN A 172 1.78 -13.66 10.34
CA ASN A 172 1.18 -13.80 9.01
C ASN A 172 -0.29 -14.24 9.11
N PRO A 173 -1.24 -13.38 8.75
CA PRO A 173 -2.66 -13.63 8.95
C PRO A 173 -3.31 -14.41 7.80
N ASN A 174 -2.64 -14.53 6.67
CA ASN A 174 -3.29 -14.78 5.39
C ASN A 174 -2.64 -15.87 4.56
N GLY A 175 -1.45 -16.34 4.94
CA GLY A 175 -0.73 -17.40 4.26
C GLY A 175 0.09 -16.92 3.07
N SER A 176 0.39 -15.61 2.99
CA SER A 176 1.26 -15.04 1.96
C SER A 176 2.57 -15.80 1.87
N ILE A 177 3.00 -16.10 0.64
CA ILE A 177 4.26 -16.80 0.39
C ILE A 177 5.45 -16.00 0.94
N ASN A 178 6.40 -16.69 1.57
CA ASN A 178 7.56 -16.09 2.26
C ASN A 178 7.19 -14.97 3.25
N ASP A 179 5.98 -14.99 3.83
CA ASP A 179 5.50 -13.91 4.71
C ASP A 179 5.46 -12.52 4.06
N ILE A 180 5.42 -12.41 2.73
CA ILE A 180 5.42 -11.12 2.03
C ILE A 180 4.16 -10.32 2.38
N ALA A 181 4.35 -9.10 2.90
CA ALA A 181 3.26 -8.18 3.26
C ALA A 181 3.22 -6.93 2.34
N ALA A 182 4.34 -6.60 1.70
CA ALA A 182 4.46 -5.48 0.79
C ALA A 182 5.54 -5.68 -0.27
N VAL A 183 5.25 -5.25 -1.50
CA VAL A 183 6.17 -5.30 -2.64
C VAL A 183 6.18 -3.97 -3.40
N MET A 184 7.30 -3.67 -4.04
CA MET A 184 7.43 -2.52 -4.93
C MET A 184 7.64 -2.94 -6.40
N ASN A 185 7.45 -2.00 -7.33
CA ASN A 185 7.83 -2.20 -8.72
C ASN A 185 9.36 -2.11 -8.91
N GLU A 186 9.88 -2.59 -10.04
CA GLU A 186 11.32 -2.61 -10.33
C GLU A 186 11.96 -1.20 -10.30
N LYS A 187 11.20 -0.17 -10.70
CA LYS A 187 11.65 1.24 -10.66
C LYS A 187 11.69 1.84 -9.25
N GLY A 188 11.12 1.16 -8.26
CA GLY A 188 11.12 1.58 -6.85
C GLY A 188 10.12 2.69 -6.48
N ASN A 189 9.28 3.17 -7.40
CA ASN A 189 8.37 4.28 -7.16
C ASN A 189 6.90 3.87 -6.90
N VAL A 190 6.54 2.59 -7.06
CA VAL A 190 5.21 2.07 -6.76
C VAL A 190 5.33 1.06 -5.64
N LEU A 191 4.61 1.25 -4.53
CA LEU A 191 4.56 0.35 -3.38
C LEU A 191 3.12 -0.12 -3.15
N GLY A 192 2.94 -1.42 -2.99
CA GLY A 192 1.70 -2.03 -2.53
C GLY A 192 1.90 -2.76 -1.21
N MET A 193 0.98 -2.60 -0.26
CA MET A 193 1.00 -3.33 1.01
C MET A 193 -0.40 -3.68 1.50
N MET A 194 -0.55 -4.84 2.16
CA MET A 194 -1.82 -5.26 2.76
C MET A 194 -2.14 -4.61 4.12
N PRO A 195 -1.17 -4.44 5.05
CA PRO A 195 -1.40 -3.78 6.33
C PRO A 195 -1.75 -2.29 6.19
N HIS A 196 -2.42 -1.72 7.19
CA HIS A 196 -2.94 -0.34 7.22
C HIS A 196 -2.08 0.59 8.11
N PRO A 197 -0.95 1.12 7.61
CA PRO A 197 -0.09 2.00 8.39
C PRO A 197 -0.80 3.31 8.79
N GLU A 198 -1.78 3.77 8.02
CA GLU A 198 -2.60 4.96 8.29
C GLU A 198 -3.41 4.83 9.58
N ASN A 199 -3.67 3.60 10.04
CA ASN A 199 -4.40 3.33 11.27
C ASN A 199 -3.50 3.17 12.51
N LEU A 200 -2.20 3.46 12.41
CA LEU A 200 -1.27 3.41 13.56
C LEU A 200 -0.24 4.55 13.51
N ILE A 201 -0.75 5.78 13.39
CA ILE A 201 0.07 7.00 13.22
C ILE A 201 0.14 7.92 14.44
N GLU A 202 -0.56 7.63 15.53
CA GLU A 202 -0.61 8.48 16.74
C GLU A 202 -1.08 7.70 17.97
N ALA A 203 -0.77 8.22 19.17
CA ALA A 203 -1.08 7.56 20.43
C ALA A 203 -2.57 7.20 20.59
N ALA A 204 -3.49 8.01 20.05
CA ALA A 204 -4.93 7.72 20.07
C ALA A 204 -5.31 6.43 19.32
N HIS A 205 -4.47 5.98 18.38
CA HIS A 205 -4.63 4.71 17.66
C HIS A 205 -3.79 3.57 18.28
N GLY A 206 -3.16 3.77 19.43
CA GLY A 206 -2.34 2.75 20.13
C GLY A 206 -0.86 2.74 19.75
N GLY A 207 -0.41 3.62 18.86
CA GLY A 207 0.98 3.69 18.43
C GLY A 207 1.21 4.60 17.24
N SER A 208 2.49 4.82 16.93
CA SER A 208 2.93 5.68 15.83
C SER A 208 3.84 4.97 14.83
N ASP A 209 3.93 3.64 14.92
CA ASP A 209 4.84 2.82 14.15
C ASP A 209 4.63 2.99 12.63
N GLY A 210 3.39 3.28 12.17
CA GLY A 210 3.09 3.51 10.76
C GLY A 210 3.51 4.89 10.22
N ARG A 211 3.89 5.85 11.09
CA ARG A 211 4.24 7.22 10.67
C ARG A 211 5.44 7.27 9.73
N GLY A 212 6.43 6.41 9.95
CA GLY A 212 7.69 6.44 9.20
C GLY A 212 7.49 6.24 7.69
N LEU A 213 6.44 5.51 7.31
CA LEU A 213 6.12 5.24 5.90
C LEU A 213 5.71 6.53 5.18
N PHE A 214 4.78 7.27 5.77
CA PHE A 214 4.32 8.54 5.20
C PHE A 214 5.38 9.64 5.32
N ALA A 215 6.13 9.68 6.43
CA ALA A 215 7.24 10.62 6.60
C ALA A 215 8.31 10.41 5.51
N SER A 216 8.64 9.15 5.19
CA SER A 216 9.52 8.81 4.08
C SER A 216 8.94 9.24 2.73
N ALA A 217 7.71 8.81 2.44
CA ALA A 217 7.09 9.04 1.13
C ALA A 217 6.95 10.54 0.80
N LEU A 218 6.69 11.37 1.82
CA LEU A 218 6.49 12.81 1.73
C LEU A 218 7.75 13.65 1.99
N ASP A 219 8.88 13.00 2.30
CA ASP A 219 10.17 13.62 2.63
C ASP A 219 10.07 14.62 3.80
N VAL A 220 9.41 14.18 4.88
CA VAL A 220 9.19 14.95 6.12
C VAL A 220 9.95 14.30 7.29
N ILE A 221 11.07 13.67 6.99
CA ILE A 221 11.93 13.07 8.02
C ILE A 221 12.60 14.22 8.76
N ALA A 222 12.34 14.35 10.06
CA ALA A 222 13.10 15.26 10.89
C ALA A 222 14.57 14.81 10.84
N ALA A 223 15.45 15.73 10.46
CA ALA A 223 16.90 15.52 10.49
C ALA A 223 17.39 15.19 11.90
#